data_AF-A0A965EPM6-F1
#
_entry.id   AF-A0A965EPM6-F1
#
_cell.length_a   1.000
_cell.length_b   1.000
_cell.length_c   1.000
_cell.angle_alpha   90.00
_cell.angle_beta   90.00
_cell.angle_gamma   90.00
#
_symmetry.space_group_name_H-M   'P 1'
#
loop_
_entity.id
_entity.type
_entity.pdbx_description
1 polymer ?
#
loop_
_entity_poly.entity_id
_entity_poly.type
_entity_poly.pdbx_seq_one_letter_code
_entity_poly.pdbx_strand_id
1 'polypeptide(L)'
;MSLNIGWDLAFGLPLLASGFWYHRAVTSEIPRWRQALFYAGLASAFIVLVGPVPHYAIRIFWVHMVQHISLMMLISPMIILGAPMAVAATSERASGFGTFLRVGYRSWIVRTILKPQIGFGIFLIALIATHFSPLANAGMKNGNVHSLELIIFLVAGLIYYYPLMSGNPMPFYVPHP
;
A
#
# COMPACT_ATOMS: atom_id res chain seq x y z
N MET A 1 -13.25 -17.42 14.60
CA MET A 1 -13.37 -16.37 13.56
C MET A 1 -13.06 -17.00 12.22
N SER A 2 -13.94 -16.83 11.23
CA SER A 2 -13.69 -17.21 9.84
C SER A 2 -13.63 -15.92 9.03
N LEU A 3 -12.56 -15.71 8.29
CA LEU A 3 -12.55 -14.69 7.25
C LEU A 3 -13.57 -15.11 6.19
N ASN A 4 -14.37 -14.15 5.73
CA ASN A 4 -15.28 -14.39 4.62
C ASN A 4 -14.46 -14.39 3.32
N ILE A 5 -14.74 -15.30 2.40
CA ILE A 5 -14.17 -15.33 1.04
C ILE A 5 -14.29 -13.96 0.34
N GLY A 6 -15.28 -13.15 0.72
CA GLY A 6 -15.40 -11.78 0.24
C GLY A 6 -14.16 -10.91 0.48
N TRP A 7 -13.43 -11.10 1.58
CA TRP A 7 -12.20 -10.37 1.84
C TRP A 7 -11.04 -10.83 0.97
N ASP A 8 -10.93 -12.14 0.70
CA ASP A 8 -9.94 -12.67 -0.24
C ASP A 8 -10.13 -12.06 -1.64
N LEU A 9 -11.39 -11.90 -2.09
CA LEU A 9 -11.71 -11.24 -3.34
C LEU A 9 -11.44 -9.72 -3.27
N ALA A 10 -11.81 -9.08 -2.16
CA ALA A 10 -11.61 -7.64 -1.97
C ALA A 10 -10.12 -7.24 -1.98
N PHE A 11 -9.21 -8.11 -1.52
CA PHE A 11 -7.77 -7.90 -1.63
C PHE A 11 -7.19 -8.42 -2.95
N GLY A 12 -7.60 -9.61 -3.38
CA GLY A 12 -7.04 -10.27 -4.56
C GLY A 12 -7.32 -9.52 -5.86
N LEU A 13 -8.56 -9.06 -6.07
CA LEU A 13 -8.93 -8.39 -7.32
C LEU A 13 -8.16 -7.07 -7.54
N PRO A 14 -8.03 -6.15 -6.57
CA PRO A 14 -7.21 -4.95 -6.74
C PRO A 14 -5.72 -5.25 -6.95
N LEU A 15 -5.16 -6.25 -6.27
CA LEU A 15 -3.76 -6.64 -6.45
C LEU A 15 -3.52 -7.18 -7.87
N LEU A 16 -4.38 -8.06 -8.38
CA LEU A 16 -4.28 -8.57 -9.74
C LEU A 16 -4.52 -7.46 -10.77
N ALA A 17 -5.51 -6.60 -10.56
CA ALA A 17 -5.80 -5.46 -11.43
C ALA A 17 -4.63 -4.49 -11.50
N SER A 18 -3.99 -4.17 -10.36
CA SER A 18 -2.81 -3.30 -10.31
C SER A 18 -1.60 -3.92 -11.02
N GLY A 19 -1.36 -5.22 -10.85
CA GLY A 19 -0.31 -5.95 -11.57
C GLY A 19 -0.51 -5.98 -13.08
N PHE A 20 -1.74 -6.26 -13.52
CA PHE A 20 -2.11 -6.24 -14.93
C PHE A 20 -2.00 -4.84 -15.54
N TRP A 21 -2.52 -3.83 -14.84
CA TRP A 21 -2.41 -2.43 -15.25
C TRP A 21 -0.94 -2.01 -15.39
N TYR A 22 -0.11 -2.28 -14.39
CA TYR A 22 1.31 -1.93 -14.41
C TYR A 22 2.02 -2.61 -15.58
N HIS A 23 1.75 -3.90 -15.82
CA HIS A 23 2.34 -4.62 -16.95
C HIS A 23 1.99 -4.01 -18.31
N ARG A 24 0.76 -3.52 -18.47
CA ARG A 24 0.30 -2.91 -19.74
C ARG A 24 0.82 -1.49 -19.94
N ALA A 25 1.04 -0.77 -18.85
CA ALA A 25 1.40 0.64 -18.85
C ALA A 25 2.91 0.89 -18.78
N VAL A 26 3.70 -0.01 -18.18
CA VAL A 26 5.14 0.19 -17.97
C VAL A 26 5.87 0.46 -19.29
N THR A 27 6.73 1.48 -19.28
CA THR A 27 7.55 1.89 -20.43
C THR A 27 9.00 1.45 -20.23
N SER A 28 9.81 1.52 -21.29
CA SER A 28 11.25 1.24 -21.23
C SER A 28 12.04 2.21 -20.33
N GLU A 29 11.43 3.34 -19.96
CA GLU A 29 12.03 4.35 -19.08
C GLU A 29 12.12 3.86 -17.62
N ILE A 30 11.29 2.90 -17.21
CA ILE A 30 11.30 2.37 -15.85
C ILE A 30 12.30 1.21 -15.76
N PRO A 31 13.37 1.32 -14.95
CA PRO A 31 14.36 0.27 -14.79
C PRO A 31 13.77 -1.07 -14.34
N ARG A 32 14.29 -2.18 -14.87
CA ARG A 32 13.81 -3.54 -14.57
C ARG A 32 13.81 -3.88 -13.08
N TRP A 33 14.78 -3.37 -12.31
CA TRP A 33 14.83 -3.62 -10.86
C TRP A 33 13.64 -2.99 -10.12
N ARG A 34 13.13 -1.83 -10.57
CA ARG A 34 11.92 -1.21 -10.01
C ARG A 34 10.70 -2.06 -10.34
N GLN A 35 10.59 -2.52 -11.59
CA GLN A 35 9.51 -3.43 -11.98
C GLN A 35 9.52 -4.72 -11.14
N ALA A 36 10.70 -5.29 -10.92
CA ALA A 36 10.87 -6.47 -10.06
C ALA A 36 10.41 -6.20 -8.62
N LEU A 37 10.75 -5.04 -8.04
CA LEU A 37 10.27 -4.65 -6.72
C LEU A 37 8.75 -4.47 -6.66
N PHE A 38 8.14 -3.88 -7.70
CA PHE A 38 6.70 -3.72 -7.78
C PHE A 38 5.99 -5.08 -7.75
N TYR A 39 6.41 -6.01 -8.62
CA TYR A 39 5.83 -7.34 -8.69
C TYR A 39 6.12 -8.16 -7.42
N ALA A 40 7.31 -8.06 -6.85
CA ALA A 40 7.63 -8.71 -5.60
C ALA A 40 6.79 -8.14 -4.43
N GLY A 41 6.53 -6.83 -4.42
CA GLY A 41 5.63 -6.19 -3.48
C GLY A 41 4.18 -6.70 -3.61
N LEU A 42 3.66 -6.77 -4.85
CA LEU A 42 2.33 -7.32 -5.11
C LEU A 42 2.21 -8.81 -4.76
N ALA A 43 3.21 -9.61 -5.09
CA ALA A 43 3.25 -11.03 -4.74
C ALA A 43 3.28 -11.23 -3.23
N SER A 44 4.11 -10.45 -2.52
CA SER A 44 4.18 -10.46 -1.06
C SER A 44 2.85 -10.02 -0.43
N ALA A 45 2.22 -8.97 -0.96
CA ALA A 45 0.88 -8.53 -0.55
C ALA A 45 -0.16 -9.64 -0.75
N PHE A 46 -0.13 -10.33 -1.89
CA PHE A 46 -1.07 -11.40 -2.18
C PHE A 46 -0.90 -12.56 -1.19
N ILE A 47 0.34 -12.97 -0.90
CA ILE A 47 0.63 -14.03 0.07
C ILE A 47 0.07 -13.69 1.46
N VAL A 48 0.22 -12.45 1.92
CA VAL A 48 -0.17 -12.09 3.28
C VAL A 48 -1.62 -11.60 3.40
N LEU A 49 -2.29 -11.22 2.30
CA LEU A 49 -3.66 -10.71 2.31
C LEU A 49 -4.70 -11.70 1.78
N VAL A 50 -4.29 -12.72 1.02
CA VAL A 50 -5.21 -13.64 0.33
C VAL A 50 -4.88 -15.09 0.67
N GLY A 51 -5.91 -15.88 0.97
CA GLY A 51 -5.77 -17.33 1.15
C GLY A 51 -5.36 -17.72 2.57
N PRO A 52 -4.52 -18.75 2.79
CA PRO A 52 -4.40 -19.39 4.10
C PRO A 52 -3.68 -18.54 5.16
N VAL A 53 -2.72 -17.70 4.78
CA VAL A 53 -1.92 -16.89 5.72
C VAL A 53 -2.80 -15.95 6.57
N PRO A 54 -3.69 -15.11 6.01
CA PRO A 54 -4.58 -14.29 6.83
C PRO A 54 -5.55 -15.11 7.69
N HIS A 55 -5.92 -16.33 7.26
CA HIS A 55 -6.73 -17.25 8.07
C HIS A 55 -5.96 -17.83 9.27
N TYR A 56 -4.64 -17.97 9.18
CA TYR A 56 -3.78 -18.32 10.32
C TYR A 56 -3.52 -17.12 11.22
N ALA A 57 -3.34 -15.93 10.64
CA ALA A 57 -3.08 -14.70 11.38
C ALA A 57 -4.16 -14.42 12.44
N ILE A 58 -5.44 -14.56 12.09
CA ILE A 58 -6.54 -14.37 13.06
C ILE A 58 -6.55 -15.38 14.23
N ARG A 59 -5.72 -16.43 14.20
CA ARG A 59 -5.60 -17.42 15.28
C ARG A 59 -4.27 -17.39 16.01
N ILE A 60 -3.21 -16.91 15.36
CA ILE A 60 -1.84 -16.98 15.86
C ILE A 60 -1.26 -15.57 15.91
N PHE A 61 -1.08 -15.05 17.13
CA PHE A 61 -0.65 -13.67 17.37
C PHE A 61 0.63 -13.27 16.63
N TRP A 62 1.66 -14.12 16.62
CA TRP A 62 2.92 -13.78 15.94
C TRP A 62 2.74 -13.71 14.42
N VAL A 63 1.89 -14.56 13.82
CA VAL A 63 1.56 -14.51 12.38
C VAL A 63 0.84 -13.21 12.05
N HIS A 64 -0.11 -12.82 12.90
CA HIS A 64 -0.82 -11.54 12.80
C HIS A 64 0.14 -10.34 12.87
N MET A 65 1.11 -10.34 13.79
CA MET A 65 2.10 -9.27 13.88
C MET A 65 3.03 -9.24 12.67
N VAL A 66 3.51 -10.40 12.20
CA VAL A 66 4.31 -10.50 10.98
C VAL A 66 3.54 -9.96 9.78
N GLN A 67 2.25 -10.24 9.66
CA GLN A 67 1.40 -9.72 8.60
C GLN A 67 1.32 -8.19 8.63
N HIS A 68 1.04 -7.58 9.79
CA HIS A 68 0.98 -6.13 9.93
C HIS A 68 2.32 -5.44 9.65
N ILE A 69 3.42 -5.96 10.22
CA ILE A 69 4.76 -5.43 10.00
C ILE A 69 5.16 -5.57 8.53
N SER A 70 4.84 -6.70 7.88
CA SER A 70 5.16 -6.92 6.46
C SER A 70 4.45 -5.91 5.56
N LEU A 71 3.16 -5.63 5.82
CA LEU A 71 2.42 -4.62 5.04
C LEU A 71 3.03 -3.23 5.17
N MET A 72 3.36 -2.86 6.41
CA MET A 72 3.89 -1.55 6.73
C MET A 72 5.33 -1.36 6.24
N MET A 73 6.24 -2.26 6.60
CA MET A 73 7.69 -2.05 6.51
C MET A 73 8.36 -2.71 5.30
N LEU A 74 7.70 -3.66 4.63
CA LEU A 74 8.26 -4.39 3.50
C LEU A 74 7.47 -4.14 2.21
N ILE A 75 6.18 -4.44 2.23
CA ILE A 75 5.32 -4.41 1.04
C ILE A 75 5.11 -2.98 0.55
N SER A 76 4.70 -2.07 1.45
CA SER A 76 4.51 -0.65 1.12
C SER A 76 5.74 -0.02 0.44
N PRO A 77 6.96 -0.09 1.02
CA PRO A 77 8.14 0.48 0.36
C PRO A 77 8.49 -0.21 -0.96
N MET A 78 8.34 -1.53 -1.08
CA MET A 78 8.58 -2.24 -2.35
C MET A 78 7.65 -1.75 -3.47
N ILE A 79 6.36 -1.56 -3.16
CA ILE A 79 5.38 -1.03 -4.11
C ILE A 79 5.75 0.40 -4.53
N ILE A 80 6.12 1.27 -3.59
CA ILE A 80 6.52 2.65 -3.90
C ILE A 80 7.80 2.69 -4.75
N LEU A 81 8.84 1.92 -4.40
CA LEU A 81 10.08 1.83 -5.18
C LEU A 81 9.83 1.34 -6.61
N GLY A 82 8.77 0.57 -6.81
CA GLY A 82 8.24 0.17 -8.11
C GLY A 82 7.85 1.30 -9.06
N ALA A 83 7.81 2.53 -8.57
CA ALA A 83 7.48 3.74 -9.33
C ALA A 83 6.14 3.70 -10.11
N PRO A 84 5.03 3.18 -9.52
CA PRO A 84 3.76 3.08 -10.23
C PRO A 84 3.20 4.45 -10.65
N MET A 85 3.44 5.51 -9.89
CA MET A 85 2.96 6.84 -10.27
C MET A 85 3.78 7.46 -11.41
N ALA A 86 5.06 7.06 -11.57
CA ALA A 86 5.82 7.43 -12.76
C ALA A 86 5.30 6.71 -13.99
N VAL A 87 4.99 5.41 -13.91
CA VAL A 87 4.31 4.66 -14.98
C VAL A 87 3.01 5.35 -15.39
N ALA A 88 2.21 5.78 -14.42
CA ALA A 88 0.97 6.49 -14.69
C ALA A 88 1.17 7.85 -15.36
N ALA A 89 2.29 8.53 -15.07
CA ALA A 89 2.60 9.84 -15.62
C ALA A 89 3.18 9.80 -17.04
N THR A 90 3.95 8.75 -17.37
CA THR A 90 4.65 8.65 -18.67
C THR A 90 3.91 7.80 -19.70
N SER A 91 3.02 6.90 -19.28
CA SER A 91 2.34 5.97 -20.18
C SER A 91 1.06 6.55 -20.79
N GLU A 92 0.97 6.60 -22.12
CA GLU A 92 -0.26 6.96 -22.83
C GLU A 92 -1.41 5.99 -22.54
N ARG A 93 -1.10 4.70 -22.32
CA ARG A 93 -2.09 3.67 -21.96
C ARG A 93 -2.65 3.85 -20.55
N ALA A 94 -1.99 4.64 -19.72
CA ALA A 94 -2.47 5.03 -18.39
C ALA A 94 -3.00 6.47 -18.34
N SER A 95 -3.23 7.11 -19.49
CA SER A 95 -3.60 8.54 -19.59
C SER A 95 -4.77 8.97 -18.69
N GLY A 96 -5.79 8.13 -18.52
CA GLY A 96 -6.90 8.40 -17.60
C GLY A 96 -6.46 8.46 -16.13
N PHE A 97 -5.69 7.45 -15.68
CA PHE A 97 -5.16 7.41 -14.31
C PHE A 97 -4.11 8.50 -14.06
N GLY A 98 -3.22 8.75 -15.03
CA GLY A 98 -2.26 9.86 -14.97
C GLY A 98 -2.94 11.23 -14.87
N THR A 99 -4.07 11.42 -15.55
CA THR A 99 -4.87 12.66 -15.45
C THR A 99 -5.54 12.78 -14.08
N PHE A 100 -6.13 11.71 -13.56
CA PHE A 100 -6.68 11.67 -12.21
C PHE A 100 -5.63 12.02 -11.15
N LEU A 101 -4.43 11.43 -11.23
CA LEU A 101 -3.32 11.74 -10.33
C LEU A 101 -2.91 13.21 -10.41
N ARG A 102 -2.77 13.78 -11.62
CA ARG A 102 -2.44 15.20 -11.80
C ARG A 102 -3.47 16.13 -11.18
N VAL A 103 -4.76 15.81 -11.29
CA VAL A 103 -5.84 16.56 -10.63
C VAL A 103 -5.74 16.39 -9.11
N GLY A 104 -5.56 15.16 -8.62
CA GLY A 104 -5.37 14.87 -7.20
C GLY A 104 -4.20 15.62 -6.59
N TYR A 105 -3.08 15.75 -7.31
CA TYR A 105 -1.89 16.46 -6.85
C TYR A 105 -2.08 17.97 -6.71
N ARG A 106 -3.13 18.54 -7.32
CA ARG A 106 -3.53 19.93 -7.09
C ARG A 106 -4.32 20.11 -5.80
N SER A 107 -4.92 19.04 -5.26
CA SER A 107 -5.68 19.08 -4.02
C SER A 107 -4.78 19.39 -2.82
N TRP A 108 -5.20 20.35 -1.99
CA TRP A 108 -4.50 20.70 -0.76
C TRP A 108 -4.42 19.52 0.23
N ILE A 109 -5.43 18.63 0.21
CA ILE A 109 -5.49 17.44 1.06
C ILE A 109 -4.36 16.49 0.70
N VAL A 110 -4.23 16.14 -0.58
CA VAL A 110 -3.18 15.23 -1.07
C VAL A 110 -1.80 15.82 -0.82
N ARG A 111 -1.61 17.11 -1.11
CA ARG A 111 -0.34 17.82 -0.84
C ARG A 111 0.02 17.83 0.64
N THR A 112 -0.97 17.86 1.54
CA THR A 112 -0.75 17.84 2.99
C THR A 112 -0.42 16.45 3.50
N ILE A 113 -1.20 15.44 3.09
CA ILE A 113 -1.00 14.03 3.49
C ILE A 113 0.36 13.52 3.04
N LEU A 114 0.80 13.92 1.85
CA LEU A 114 2.10 13.51 1.31
C LEU A 114 3.29 14.29 1.89
N LYS A 115 3.11 15.22 2.83
CA LYS A 115 4.25 15.79 3.56
C LYS A 115 4.89 14.70 4.44
N PRO A 116 6.22 14.54 4.44
CA PRO A 116 6.90 13.48 5.21
C PRO A 116 6.49 13.42 6.68
N GLN A 117 6.35 14.57 7.35
CA GLN A 117 5.98 14.64 8.77
C GLN A 117 4.53 14.18 9.02
N ILE A 118 3.62 14.51 8.10
CA ILE A 118 2.21 14.12 8.18
C ILE A 118 2.08 12.63 7.88
N GLY A 119 2.74 12.12 6.84
CA GLY A 119 2.77 10.70 6.53
C GLY A 119 3.34 9.87 7.69
N PHE A 120 4.42 10.33 8.32
CA PHE A 120 4.95 9.72 9.54
C PHE A 120 3.95 9.75 10.70
N GLY A 121 3.27 10.87 10.91
CA GLY A 121 2.22 11.00 11.93
C GLY A 121 1.08 10.01 11.70
N ILE A 122 0.58 9.89 10.46
CA ILE A 122 -0.47 8.91 10.09
C ILE A 122 0.00 7.48 10.35
N PHE A 123 1.23 7.15 9.94
CA PHE A 123 1.84 5.84 10.17
C PHE A 123 1.91 5.51 11.67
N LEU A 124 2.42 6.44 12.47
CA LEU A 124 2.55 6.27 13.92
C LEU A 124 1.19 6.17 14.61
N ILE A 125 0.21 6.99 14.23
CA ILE A 125 -1.16 6.93 14.75
C ILE A 125 -1.80 5.59 14.42
N ALA A 126 -1.66 5.10 13.18
CA ALA A 126 -2.18 3.80 12.78
C ALA A 126 -1.61 2.69 13.67
N LEU A 127 -0.30 2.69 13.89
CA LEU A 127 0.37 1.73 14.77
C LEU A 127 -0.12 1.83 16.22
N ILE A 128 -0.11 3.03 16.81
CA ILE A 128 -0.49 3.23 18.20
C ILE A 128 -1.97 2.88 18.42
N ALA A 129 -2.86 3.37 17.55
CA ALA A 129 -4.30 3.14 17.69
C ALA A 129 -4.64 1.65 17.59
N THR A 130 -4.02 0.91 16.69
CA THR A 130 -4.32 -0.52 16.49
C THR A 130 -3.71 -1.43 17.56
N HIS A 131 -2.68 -1.00 18.29
CA HIS A 131 -1.98 -1.85 19.26
C HIS A 131 -2.20 -1.44 20.73
N PHE A 132 -2.44 -0.16 20.99
CA PHE A 132 -2.53 0.41 22.34
C PHE A 132 -3.90 1.01 22.64
N SER A 133 -4.93 0.67 21.86
CA SER A 133 -6.31 1.10 22.11
C SER A 133 -7.28 -0.10 22.08
N PRO A 134 -8.58 0.11 22.41
CA PRO A 134 -9.59 -0.94 22.30
C PRO A 134 -9.70 -1.59 20.91
N LEU A 135 -9.22 -0.92 19.85
CA LEU A 135 -9.12 -1.48 18.51
C LEU A 135 -8.29 -2.77 18.48
N ALA A 136 -7.22 -2.88 19.26
CA ALA A 136 -6.38 -4.09 19.33
C ALA A 136 -7.22 -5.34 19.68
N ASN A 137 -8.04 -5.21 20.72
CA ASN A 137 -8.94 -6.28 21.14
C ASN A 137 -10.08 -6.50 20.13
N ALA A 138 -10.50 -5.45 19.41
CA ALA A 138 -11.56 -5.55 18.40
C ALA A 138 -11.08 -6.30 17.15
N GLY A 139 -9.87 -6.01 16.65
CA GLY A 139 -9.24 -6.73 15.54
C GLY A 139 -9.06 -8.21 15.86
N MET A 140 -8.66 -8.53 17.09
CA MET A 140 -8.55 -9.91 17.57
C MET A 140 -9.89 -10.63 17.72
N LYS A 141 -11.02 -9.92 17.82
CA LYS A 141 -12.35 -10.51 18.03
C LYS A 141 -13.21 -10.58 16.76
N ASN A 142 -12.93 -9.72 15.78
CA ASN A 142 -13.74 -9.57 14.58
C ASN A 142 -12.87 -9.51 13.33
N GLY A 143 -12.99 -10.51 12.45
CA GLY A 143 -12.23 -10.59 11.20
C GLY A 143 -12.44 -9.42 10.24
N ASN A 144 -13.59 -8.75 10.29
CA ASN A 144 -13.82 -7.55 9.49
C ASN A 144 -13.01 -6.37 10.02
N VAL A 145 -12.92 -6.20 11.34
CA VAL A 145 -12.08 -5.16 11.96
C VAL A 145 -10.63 -5.42 11.63
N HIS A 146 -10.18 -6.68 11.76
CA HIS A 146 -8.82 -7.06 11.35
C HIS A 146 -8.55 -6.75 9.86
N SER A 147 -9.50 -7.03 8.97
CA SER A 147 -9.34 -6.73 7.55
C SER A 147 -9.23 -5.23 7.28
N LEU A 148 -9.98 -4.41 8.03
CA LEU A 148 -9.85 -2.95 7.99
C LEU A 148 -8.49 -2.47 8.51
N GLU A 149 -7.95 -3.10 9.56
CA GLU A 149 -6.60 -2.82 10.05
C GLU A 149 -5.55 -3.08 8.95
N LEU A 150 -5.67 -4.20 8.21
CA LEU A 150 -4.78 -4.50 7.08
C LEU A 150 -4.80 -3.40 6.01
N ILE A 151 -5.98 -2.87 5.69
CA ILE A 151 -6.12 -1.73 4.76
C ILE A 151 -5.44 -0.49 5.34
N ILE A 152 -5.70 -0.17 6.61
CA ILE A 152 -5.10 0.99 7.28
C ILE A 152 -3.57 0.89 7.26
N PHE A 153 -2.99 -0.27 7.56
CA PHE A 153 -1.55 -0.48 7.57
C PHE A 153 -0.93 -0.35 6.17
N LEU A 154 -1.56 -0.93 5.15
CA LEU A 154 -1.08 -0.80 3.77
C LEU A 154 -1.15 0.67 3.32
N VAL A 155 -2.28 1.35 3.53
CA VAL A 155 -2.46 2.74 3.11
C VAL A 155 -1.53 3.69 3.87
N ALA A 156 -1.41 3.53 5.18
CA ALA A 156 -0.51 4.35 6.00
C ALA A 156 0.96 4.15 5.60
N GLY A 157 1.37 2.90 5.33
CA GLY A 157 2.70 2.59 4.81
C GLY A 157 2.95 3.24 3.45
N LEU A 158 2.02 3.10 2.50
CA LEU A 158 2.13 3.74 1.18
C LEU A 158 2.25 5.26 1.30
N ILE A 159 1.42 5.91 2.13
CA ILE A 159 1.48 7.35 2.37
C ILE A 159 2.83 7.77 2.97
N TYR A 160 3.34 7.02 3.95
CA TYR A 160 4.59 7.31 4.63
C TYR A 160 5.80 7.19 3.69
N TYR A 161 5.88 6.11 2.92
CA TYR A 161 7.02 5.86 2.04
C TYR A 161 6.98 6.67 0.75
N TYR A 162 5.82 7.14 0.31
CA TYR A 162 5.67 7.90 -0.93
C TYR A 162 6.63 9.11 -1.05
N PRO A 163 6.67 10.05 -0.09
CA PRO A 163 7.57 11.20 -0.17
C PRO A 163 9.02 10.88 0.24
N LEU A 164 9.28 9.71 0.83
CA LEU A 164 10.62 9.30 1.29
C LEU A 164 11.42 8.57 0.22
N MET A 165 10.76 8.03 -0.80
CA MET A 165 11.38 7.18 -1.80
C MET A 165 11.36 7.82 -3.18
N SER A 166 12.51 7.77 -3.86
CA SER A 166 12.68 8.37 -5.16
C SER A 166 11.98 7.59 -6.28
N GLY A 167 11.71 8.27 -7.39
CA GLY A 167 11.25 7.68 -8.64
C GLY A 167 9.77 7.86 -8.94
N ASN A 168 8.96 8.37 -8.00
CA ASN A 168 7.59 8.80 -8.29
C ASN A 168 7.51 10.35 -8.35
N PRO A 169 6.61 10.93 -9.17
CA PRO A 169 6.41 12.37 -9.21
C PRO A 169 5.84 12.91 -7.89
N MET A 170 6.34 14.05 -7.42
CA MET A 170 5.89 14.67 -6.17
C MET A 170 5.05 15.93 -6.46
N PRO A 171 4.01 16.23 -5.67
CA PRO A 171 3.13 17.37 -5.91
C PRO A 171 3.69 18.71 -5.36
N PHE A 172 4.91 18.69 -4.85
CA PHE A 172 5.66 19.84 -4.37
C PHE A 172 7.14 19.62 -4.68
N TYR A 173 7.89 20.72 -4.71
CA TYR A 173 9.33 20.67 -4.90
C TYR A 173 10.00 20.01 -3.69
N VAL A 174 10.85 19.03 -3.94
CA VAL A 174 11.71 18.42 -2.91
C VAL A 174 13.16 18.79 -3.23
N PRO A 175 13.89 19.43 -2.30
CA PRO A 175 15.24 19.91 -2.56
C PRO A 175 16.26 18.83 -2.94
N HIS A 176 16.03 17.59 -2.52
CA HIS A 176 16.93 16.45 -2.76
C HIS A 176 16.12 15.19 -3.13
N PRO A 177 16.47 14.45 -4.20
CA PRO A 177 15.83 13.19 -4.59
C PRO A 177 16.29 11.97 -3.78
#